data_AF-A0A969B7M1-F1
#
_entry.id   AF-A0A969B7M1-F1
#
_cell.length_a   1.000
_cell.length_b   1.000
_cell.length_c   1.000
_cell.angle_alpha   90.00
_cell.angle_beta   90.00
_cell.angle_gamma   90.00
#
_symmetry.space_group_name_H-M   'P 1'
#
loop_
_entity.id
_entity.type
_entity.pdbx_description
1 polymer ?
#
loop_
_entity_poly.entity_id
_entity_poly.type
_entity_poly.pdbx_seq_one_letter_code
_entity_poly.pdbx_strand_id
1 'polypeptide(L)'
;MRHWKDGHRGNQVSKSILHVATDQLVGTKGNVSYFPAYELLMDDLRDYRFFADDMLHPNQLAISYIWDKFKACYFSAETISVAKEVENINNALNHRTLNPDSTSSKNFFGIHFKPIKKSFRTNILF
;
A
#
# COMPACT_ATOMS: atom_id res chain seq x y z
N MET A 1 14.25 0.83 -5.70
CA MET A 1 15.51 1.02 -4.95
C MET A 1 16.50 1.76 -5.82
N ARG A 2 17.10 2.89 -5.39
CA ARG A 2 18.23 3.47 -6.13
C ARG A 2 19.48 2.67 -5.79
N HIS A 3 20.01 1.91 -6.75
CA HIS A 3 21.27 1.20 -6.58
C HIS A 3 22.44 2.17 -6.79
N TRP A 4 22.71 3.01 -5.78
CA TRP A 4 23.82 3.97 -5.82
C TRP A 4 25.19 3.28 -5.89
N LYS A 5 25.28 2.02 -5.44
CA LYS A 5 26.50 1.20 -5.55
C LYS A 5 26.98 1.00 -7.00
N ASP A 6 26.08 1.04 -7.98
CA ASP A 6 26.39 0.85 -9.41
C ASP A 6 26.51 2.18 -10.19
N GLY A 7 26.44 3.31 -9.47
CA GLY A 7 26.45 4.65 -10.04
C GLY A 7 25.15 5.01 -10.79
N HIS A 8 25.01 6.29 -11.13
CA HIS A 8 23.81 6.80 -11.81
C HIS A 8 23.51 6.08 -13.13
N ARG A 9 24.56 5.79 -13.92
CA ARG A 9 24.44 5.07 -15.20
C ARG A 9 23.98 3.63 -15.00
N GLY A 10 24.58 2.89 -14.06
CA GLY A 10 24.19 1.51 -13.76
C GLY A 10 22.76 1.40 -13.25
N ASN A 11 22.34 2.35 -12.41
CA ASN A 11 20.95 2.44 -11.97
C ASN A 11 19.97 2.68 -13.13
N GLN A 12 20.32 3.49 -14.15
CA GLN A 12 19.43 3.69 -15.30
C GLN A 12 19.37 2.47 -16.21
N VAL A 13 20.53 1.84 -16.48
CA VAL A 13 20.61 0.63 -17.31
C VAL A 13 19.83 -0.53 -16.69
N SER A 14 20.00 -0.76 -15.38
CA SER A 14 19.26 -1.83 -14.69
C SER A 14 17.74 -1.61 -14.71
N LYS A 15 17.29 -0.36 -14.57
CA LYS A 15 15.87 -0.01 -14.71
C LYS A 15 15.34 -0.21 -16.13
N SER A 16 16.07 0.22 -17.17
CA SER A 16 15.65 0.02 -18.55
C SER A 16 15.50 -1.47 -18.88
N ILE A 17 16.41 -2.31 -18.37
CA ILE A 17 16.33 -3.77 -18.53
C ILE A 17 15.07 -4.31 -17.84
N LEU A 18 14.78 -3.85 -16.61
CA LEU A 18 13.57 -4.25 -15.88
C LEU A 18 12.29 -3.86 -16.63
N HIS A 19 12.21 -2.66 -17.20
CA HIS A 19 11.06 -2.22 -17.98
C HIS A 19 10.86 -3.08 -19.24
N VAL A 20 11.93 -3.36 -19.99
CA VAL A 20 11.87 -4.24 -21.18
C VAL A 20 11.41 -5.64 -20.80
N ALA A 21 11.97 -6.22 -19.73
CA ALA A 21 11.58 -7.56 -19.27
C ALA A 21 10.11 -7.59 -18.82
N THR A 22 9.65 -6.53 -18.16
CA THR A 22 8.25 -6.41 -17.70
C THR A 22 7.31 -6.30 -18.89
N ASP A 23 7.63 -5.48 -19.88
CA ASP A 23 6.86 -5.32 -21.12
C ASP A 23 6.73 -6.65 -21.88
N GLN A 24 7.83 -7.40 -21.99
CA GLN A 24 7.81 -8.75 -22.59
C GLN A 24 6.92 -9.73 -21.81
N LEU A 25 6.95 -9.70 -20.48
CA LEU A 25 6.10 -10.57 -19.66
C LEU A 25 4.61 -10.24 -19.83
N VAL A 26 4.27 -8.95 -19.85
CA VAL A 26 2.88 -8.50 -20.09
C VAL A 26 2.42 -8.90 -21.49
N GLY A 27 3.26 -8.73 -22.52
CA GLY A 27 2.92 -9.08 -23.90
C GLY A 27 2.80 -10.58 -24.16
N THR A 28 3.43 -11.43 -23.35
CA THR A 28 3.46 -12.90 -23.55
C THR A 28 2.50 -13.68 -22.65
N LYS A 29 2.01 -13.08 -21.56
CA LYS A 29 1.13 -13.74 -20.57
C LYS A 29 -0.19 -12.99 -20.45
N GLY A 30 -1.30 -13.66 -20.77
CA GLY A 30 -2.63 -13.04 -20.80
C GLY A 30 -3.22 -12.62 -19.43
N ASN A 31 -2.59 -13.00 -18.32
CA ASN A 31 -3.04 -12.70 -16.96
C ASN A 31 -2.03 -11.85 -16.16
N VAL A 32 -1.14 -11.15 -16.85
CA VAL A 32 -0.15 -10.27 -16.24
C VAL A 32 -0.44 -8.85 -16.69
N SER A 33 -0.36 -7.90 -15.76
CA SER A 33 -0.53 -6.48 -16.04
C SER A 33 0.56 -5.69 -15.34
N TYR A 34 0.90 -4.53 -15.91
CA TYR A 34 1.84 -3.60 -15.33
C TYR A 34 1.12 -2.43 -14.68
N PHE A 35 1.50 -2.12 -13.45
CA PHE A 35 1.06 -0.92 -12.75
C PHE A 35 2.19 0.11 -12.75
N PRO A 36 1.96 1.34 -13.25
CA PRO A 36 3.02 2.34 -13.46
C PRO A 36 3.41 3.08 -12.17
N ALA A 37 3.68 2.36 -11.07
CA ALA A 37 4.05 2.98 -9.79
C ALA A 37 5.35 3.79 -9.87
N TYR A 38 6.29 3.36 -10.71
CA TYR A 38 7.57 4.03 -10.87
C TYR A 38 7.40 5.37 -11.59
N GLU A 39 6.64 5.39 -12.67
CA GLU A 39 6.30 6.56 -13.47
C GLU A 39 5.47 7.54 -12.65
N LEU A 40 4.45 7.06 -11.91
CA LEU A 40 3.69 7.91 -10.98
C LEU A 40 4.61 8.61 -9.97
N LEU A 41 5.61 7.91 -9.44
CA LEU A 41 6.55 8.53 -8.51
C LEU A 41 7.52 9.51 -9.21
N MET A 42 8.02 9.16 -10.39
CA MET A 42 9.08 9.92 -11.06
C MET A 42 8.56 11.10 -11.89
N ASP A 43 7.34 11.00 -12.43
CA ASP A 43 6.76 11.96 -13.36
C ASP A 43 5.66 12.80 -12.68
N ASP A 44 4.70 12.20 -11.97
CA ASP A 44 3.67 12.97 -11.24
C ASP A 44 4.22 13.57 -9.93
N LEU A 45 5.04 12.81 -9.20
CA LEU A 45 5.54 13.16 -7.85
C LEU A 45 7.03 13.52 -7.83
N ARG A 46 7.51 14.20 -8.88
CA ARG A 46 8.94 14.46 -9.10
C ARG A 46 9.63 15.32 -8.04
N ASP A 47 8.87 16.17 -7.35
CA ASP A 47 9.39 17.12 -6.36
C ASP A 47 9.91 16.42 -5.09
N TYR A 48 11.06 16.86 -4.57
CA TYR A 48 11.66 16.34 -3.33
C TYR A 48 10.72 16.35 -2.12
N ARG A 49 9.70 17.22 -2.10
CA ARG A 49 8.66 17.24 -1.06
C ARG A 49 7.86 15.95 -0.95
N PHE A 50 7.94 15.06 -1.94
CA PHE A 50 7.28 13.76 -1.95
C PHE A 50 8.19 12.62 -1.44
N PHE A 51 9.42 12.94 -1.07
CA PHE A 51 10.37 12.01 -0.47
C PHE A 51 10.45 12.22 1.05
N ALA A 52 10.83 11.18 1.77
CA ALA A 52 11.12 11.22 3.19
C ALA A 52 12.45 11.94 3.46
N ASP A 53 12.81 12.11 4.72
CA ASP A 53 14.03 12.83 5.15
C ASP A 53 15.33 12.25 4.55
N ASP A 54 15.32 10.98 4.15
CA ASP A 54 16.43 10.31 3.47
C ASP A 54 16.57 10.64 1.97
N MET A 55 15.65 11.45 1.42
CA MET A 55 15.61 11.90 0.03
C MET A 55 15.58 10.76 -1.00
N LEU A 56 15.22 9.55 -0.57
CA LEU A 56 15.26 8.32 -1.36
C LEU A 56 13.91 7.62 -1.38
N HIS A 57 13.26 7.49 -0.23
CA HIS A 57 11.98 6.82 -0.12
C HIS A 57 10.82 7.80 -0.28
N PRO A 58 9.69 7.38 -0.88
CA PRO A 58 8.50 8.20 -0.90
C PRO A 58 8.01 8.45 0.54
N ASN A 59 7.54 9.66 0.82
CA ASN A 59 6.89 9.95 2.09
C ASN A 59 5.44 9.45 2.09
N GLN A 60 4.76 9.63 3.23
CA GLN A 60 3.40 9.12 3.41
C GLN A 60 2.41 9.70 2.38
N LEU A 61 2.56 10.96 1.98
CA LEU A 61 1.70 11.58 0.97
C LEU A 61 1.85 10.89 -0.39
N ALA A 62 3.09 10.64 -0.81
CA ALA A 62 3.39 9.94 -2.05
C ALA A 62 2.90 8.48 -2.03
N ILE A 63 3.09 7.78 -0.91
CA ILE A 63 2.60 6.41 -0.71
C ILE A 63 1.08 6.38 -0.84
N SER A 64 0.36 7.29 -0.16
CA SER A 64 -1.09 7.37 -0.23
C SER A 64 -1.59 7.66 -1.65
N TYR A 65 -0.95 8.58 -2.37
CA TYR A 65 -1.30 8.87 -3.77
C TYR A 65 -1.18 7.63 -4.68
N ILE A 66 -0.05 6.93 -4.61
CA ILE A 66 0.18 5.72 -5.41
C ILE A 66 -0.80 4.62 -5.01
N TRP A 67 -1.09 4.48 -3.72
CA TRP A 67 -2.08 3.51 -3.22
C TRP A 67 -3.49 3.78 -3.75
N ASP A 68 -3.90 5.04 -3.82
CA ASP A 68 -5.20 5.41 -4.38
C ASP A 68 -5.29 5.09 -5.88
N LYS A 69 -4.22 5.35 -6.64
CA LYS A 69 -4.14 4.94 -8.06
C LYS A 69 -4.16 3.42 -8.22
N PHE A 70 -3.49 2.69 -7.34
CA PHE A 70 -3.48 1.22 -7.37
C PHE A 70 -4.87 0.64 -7.10
N LYS A 71 -5.56 1.12 -6.07
CA LYS A 71 -6.95 0.72 -5.77
C LYS A 71 -7.85 1.02 -6.97
N ALA A 72 -7.77 2.22 -7.54
CA ALA A 72 -8.58 2.58 -8.70
C ALA A 72 -8.31 1.69 -9.93
N CYS A 73 -7.09 1.16 -10.07
CA CYS A 73 -6.72 0.31 -11.20
C CYS A 73 -7.18 -1.15 -11.04
N TYR A 74 -7.13 -1.70 -9.83
CA TYR A 74 -7.29 -3.15 -9.62
C TYR A 74 -8.43 -3.56 -8.69
N PHE A 75 -8.95 -2.67 -7.86
CA PHE A 75 -9.96 -3.05 -6.89
C PHE A 75 -11.35 -2.91 -7.50
N SER A 76 -12.14 -3.97 -7.34
CA SER A 76 -13.59 -3.89 -7.56
C SER A 76 -14.27 -3.07 -6.46
N ALA A 77 -15.52 -2.68 -6.66
CA ALA A 77 -16.30 -1.97 -5.65
C ALA A 77 -16.40 -2.76 -4.33
N GLU A 78 -16.56 -4.08 -4.43
CA GLU A 78 -16.58 -4.99 -3.29
C GLU A 78 -15.23 -4.99 -2.56
N THR A 79 -14.14 -5.05 -3.32
CA THR A 79 -12.77 -5.04 -2.78
C THR A 79 -12.47 -3.72 -2.06
N ILE A 80 -12.93 -2.59 -2.61
CA ILE A 80 -12.82 -1.27 -1.96
C ILE A 80 -13.58 -1.26 -0.62
N SER A 81 -14.79 -1.83 -0.57
CA SER A 81 -15.57 -1.91 0.67
C SER A 81 -14.83 -2.70 1.75
N VAL A 82 -14.32 -3.89 1.40
CA VAL A 82 -13.55 -4.73 2.33
C VAL A 82 -12.27 -4.03 2.78
N ALA A 83 -11.54 -3.39 1.86
CA ALA A 83 -10.33 -2.66 2.21
C ALA A 83 -10.58 -1.54 3.23
N LYS A 84 -11.72 -0.85 3.12
CA LYS A 84 -12.13 0.20 4.07
C LYS A 84 -12.45 -0.38 5.45
N GLU A 85 -13.09 -1.54 5.52
CA GLU A 85 -13.32 -2.23 6.80
C GLU A 85 -12.00 -2.62 7.47
N VAL A 86 -11.06 -3.17 6.71
CA VAL A 86 -9.72 -3.53 7.19
C VAL A 86 -8.96 -2.30 7.68
N GLU A 87 -9.04 -1.18 6.95
CA GLU A 87 -8.43 0.08 7.37
C GLU A 87 -9.00 0.59 8.70
N ASN A 88 -10.33 0.55 8.87
CA ASN A 88 -10.98 0.93 10.12
C ASN A 88 -10.51 0.07 11.29
N ILE A 89 -10.35 -1.25 11.08
CA ILE A 89 -9.85 -2.19 12.09
C ILE A 89 -8.40 -1.85 12.45
N ASN A 90 -7.55 -1.62 11.45
CA ASN A 90 -6.14 -1.25 11.67
C ASN A 90 -6.02 0.07 12.42
N ASN A 91 -6.84 1.07 12.08
CA ASN A 91 -6.88 2.34 12.78
C ASN A 91 -7.33 2.17 14.24
N ALA A 92 -8.35 1.34 14.49
CA ALA A 92 -8.79 1.02 15.85
C ALA A 92 -7.72 0.28 16.66
N LEU A 93 -6.94 -0.62 16.05
CA LEU A 93 -5.82 -1.32 16.67
C LEU A 93 -4.65 -0.38 17.03
N ASN A 94 -4.34 0.55 16.12
CA ASN A 94 -3.26 1.50 16.30
C ASN A 94 -3.66 2.69 17.19
N HIS A 95 -4.95 2.87 17.45
CA HIS A 95 -5.45 3.92 18.32
C HIS A 95 -5.03 3.65 19.77
N ARG A 96 -3.99 4.36 20.22
CA ARG A 96 -3.52 4.32 21.61
C ARG A 96 -4.48 5.13 22.49
N THR A 97 -5.26 4.45 23.34
CA THR A 97 -6.20 5.14 24.23
C THR A 97 -5.44 5.83 25.37
N LEU A 98 -5.70 7.12 25.58
CA LEU A 98 -5.05 7.92 26.62
C LEU A 98 -5.46 7.49 28.03
N ASN A 99 -6.60 6.81 28.17
CA ASN A 99 -7.07 6.26 29.44
C ASN A 99 -7.68 4.86 29.23
N PRO A 100 -6.85 3.80 29.27
CA PRO A 100 -7.25 2.41 28.97
C PRO A 100 -8.37 1.89 29.87
N ASP A 101 -8.47 2.42 31.09
CA ASP A 101 -9.41 1.96 32.10
C ASP A 101 -10.77 2.65 32.11
N SER A 102 -10.93 3.70 31.29
CA SER A 102 -12.21 4.38 31.13
C SER A 102 -13.28 3.45 30.55
N THR A 103 -14.52 3.60 31.01
CA THR A 103 -15.69 2.85 30.54
C THR A 103 -15.89 3.00 29.03
N SER A 104 -15.55 4.18 28.47
CA SER A 104 -15.60 4.46 27.04
C SER A 104 -14.57 3.66 26.24
N SER A 105 -13.34 3.51 26.76
CA SER A 105 -12.30 2.68 26.13
C SER A 105 -12.71 1.20 26.14
N LYS A 106 -13.23 0.69 27.27
CA LYS A 106 -13.72 -0.69 27.41
C LYS A 106 -14.90 -1.00 26.48
N ASN A 107 -15.81 -0.04 26.28
CA ASN A 107 -16.94 -0.16 25.34
C ASN A 107 -16.48 -0.14 23.87
N PHE A 108 -15.51 0.71 23.51
CA PHE A 108 -14.93 0.73 22.17
C PHE A 108 -14.31 -0.63 21.81
N PHE A 109 -13.50 -1.19 22.72
CA PHE A 109 -12.94 -2.54 22.52
C PHE A 109 -14.04 -3.61 22.43
N GLY A 110 -15.09 -3.52 23.24
CA GLY A 110 -16.21 -4.46 23.22
C GLY A 110 -17.04 -4.46 21.92
N ILE A 111 -17.32 -3.28 21.36
CA ILE A 111 -18.14 -3.10 20.16
C ILE A 111 -17.34 -3.44 18.89
N HIS A 112 -16.09 -2.98 18.80
CA HIS A 112 -15.29 -3.15 17.60
C HIS A 112 -14.57 -4.51 17.54
N PHE A 113 -14.17 -5.13 18.67
CA PHE A 113 -13.33 -6.35 18.63
C PHE A 113 -14.06 -7.67 18.91
N LYS A 114 -15.20 -7.69 19.60
CA LYS A 114 -16.01 -8.92 19.78
C LYS A 114 -16.54 -9.50 18.45
N PRO A 115 -17.07 -8.72 17.49
CA PRO A 115 -17.56 -9.28 16.23
C PRO A 115 -16.42 -9.78 15.33
N ILE A 116 -15.24 -9.15 15.37
CA ILE A 116 -14.07 -9.54 14.57
C ILE A 116 -13.58 -10.95 14.95
N LYS A 117 -13.43 -11.25 16.25
CA LYS A 117 -13.01 -12.59 16.71
C LYS A 117 -13.98 -13.71 16.32
N LYS A 118 -15.26 -13.40 16.11
CA LYS A 118 -16.28 -14.37 15.68
C LYS A 118 -16.20 -14.64 14.17
N SER A 119 -16.00 -13.61 13.35
CA SER A 119 -15.90 -13.74 11.89
C SER A 119 -14.67 -14.55 11.44
N PHE A 120 -13.49 -14.26 12.00
CA PHE A 120 -12.25 -14.99 11.66
C PHE A 120 -12.25 -16.47 12.07
N ARG A 121 -13.03 -16.88 13.08
CA ARG A 121 -13.17 -18.30 13.45
C ARG A 121 -14.09 -19.09 12.51
N THR A 122 -14.90 -18.42 11.70
CA THR A 122 -15.89 -19.08 10.84
C THR A 122 -15.38 -19.27 9.41
N ASN A 123 -14.36 -18.51 8.99
CA ASN A 123 -13.84 -18.50 7.61
C ASN A 123 -12.41 -19.08 7.46
N ILE A 124 -11.87 -19.76 8.47
CA ILE A 124 -10.65 -20.59 8.33
C ILE A 124 -11.05 -22.05 8.60
N LEU A 125 -11.85 -22.58 7.69
CA LEU A 125 -12.06 -24.01 7.46
C LEU A 125 -12.20 -24.20 5.95
N PHE A 126 -11.11 -23.92 5.23
CA PHE A 126 -10.77 -24.50 3.93
C PHE A 126 -9.25 -24.59 3.86
#